data_AF-L9KLD4-F1
#
_entry.id   AF-L9KLD4-F1
#
_cell.length_a   1.000
_cell.length_b   1.000
_cell.length_c   1.000
_cell.angle_alpha   90.00
_cell.angle_beta   90.00
_cell.angle_gamma   90.00
#
_symmetry.space_group_name_H-M   'P 1'
#
loop_
_entity.id
_entity.type
_entity.pdbx_description
1 polymer ?
#
loop_
_entity_poly.entity_id
_entity_poly.type
_entity_poly.pdbx_seq_one_letter_code
_entity_poly.pdbx_strand_id
1 'polypeptide(L)'
;MPTVHYEFPNGYNCDFGAERLKIPEVLFDLSNVKGLSGNTMLGVSHVVTTSVGMCDIDIRPGPYGSVIVAGGNTLIQSFTDRLNRELSQKTAPPKYAVETDSK
;
A
#
# COMPACT_ATOMS: atom_id res chain seq x y z
N MET A 1 -17.81 -7.87 8.87
CA MET A 1 -17.18 -7.34 7.65
C MET A 1 -18.27 -7.19 6.60
N PRO A 2 -18.33 -6.07 5.86
CA PRO A 2 -19.38 -5.87 4.85
C PRO A 2 -19.25 -6.94 3.76
N THR A 3 -20.34 -7.69 3.54
CA THR A 3 -20.47 -8.66 2.45
C THR A 3 -21.14 -7.99 1.24
N VAL A 4 -20.75 -8.40 0.04
CA VAL A 4 -21.38 -7.96 -1.20
C VAL A 4 -21.98 -9.19 -1.87
N HIS A 5 -23.29 -9.15 -2.09
CA HIS A 5 -23.99 -10.21 -2.81
C HIS A 5 -23.63 -10.15 -4.29
N TYR A 6 -23.25 -11.29 -4.87
CA TYR A 6 -22.98 -11.39 -6.29
C TYR A 6 -23.73 -12.60 -6.88
N GLU A 7 -24.49 -12.31 -7.94
CA GLU A 7 -25.19 -13.32 -8.72
C GLU A 7 -24.41 -13.60 -10.01
N PHE A 8 -24.08 -14.88 -10.21
CA PHE A 8 -23.38 -15.36 -11.38
C PHE A 8 -24.35 -15.52 -12.56
N PRO A 9 -23.88 -15.42 -13.82
CA PRO A 9 -24.74 -15.57 -15.00
C PRO A 9 -25.44 -16.93 -15.14
N ASN A 10 -25.03 -17.92 -14.34
CA ASN A 10 -25.64 -19.26 -14.28
C ASN A 10 -26.76 -19.37 -13.21
N GLY A 11 -27.12 -18.28 -12.53
CA GLY A 11 -28.12 -18.24 -11.46
C GLY A 11 -27.60 -18.69 -10.09
N TYR A 12 -26.31 -19.03 -9.96
CA TYR A 12 -25.68 -19.24 -8.67
C TYR A 12 -25.43 -17.89 -7.98
N ASN A 13 -25.52 -17.82 -6.67
CA ASN A 13 -25.22 -16.60 -5.92
C ASN A 13 -24.32 -16.93 -4.72
N CYS A 14 -23.45 -15.98 -4.38
CA CYS A 14 -22.55 -16.11 -3.24
C CYS A 14 -22.29 -14.74 -2.62
N ASP A 15 -22.14 -14.71 -1.29
CA ASP A 15 -21.85 -13.50 -0.53
C ASP A 15 -20.34 -13.36 -0.31
N PHE A 16 -19.74 -12.36 -0.95
CA PHE A 16 -18.30 -12.11 -0.90
C PHE A 16 -18.00 -11.12 0.23
N GLY A 17 -17.34 -11.61 1.29
CA GLY A 17 -16.99 -10.81 2.47
C GLY A 17 -15.49 -10.61 2.62
N ALA A 18 -14.87 -11.47 3.41
CA ALA A 18 -13.46 -11.33 3.80
C ALA A 18 -12.48 -11.47 2.62
N GLU A 19 -12.81 -12.27 1.61
CA GLU A 19 -11.96 -12.45 0.44
C GLU A 19 -11.74 -11.17 -0.37
N ARG A 20 -12.74 -10.28 -0.40
CA ARG A 20 -12.63 -8.97 -1.08
C ARG A 20 -11.53 -8.10 -0.48
N LEU A 21 -11.17 -8.31 0.78
CA LEU A 21 -10.09 -7.60 1.47
C LEU A 21 -8.80 -8.43 1.49
N LYS A 22 -8.92 -9.76 1.62
CA LYS A 22 -7.76 -10.64 1.67
C LYS A 22 -7.00 -10.74 0.35
N ILE A 23 -7.72 -10.75 -0.78
CA ILE A 23 -7.12 -10.82 -2.12
C ILE A 23 -6.24 -9.59 -2.41
N PRO A 24 -6.72 -8.33 -2.27
CA PRO A 24 -5.87 -7.17 -2.52
C PRO A 24 -4.77 -6.97 -1.46
N GLU A 25 -4.93 -7.52 -0.26
CA GLU A 25 -3.90 -7.43 0.80
C GLU A 25 -2.57 -8.07 0.37
N VAL A 26 -2.62 -9.08 -0.50
CA VAL A 26 -1.44 -9.74 -1.06
C VAL A 26 -0.49 -8.77 -1.79
N LEU A 27 -1.01 -7.65 -2.33
CA LEU A 27 -0.16 -6.65 -2.99
C LEU A 27 0.71 -5.88 -1.99
N PHE A 28 0.26 -5.75 -0.75
CA PHE A 28 0.96 -5.00 0.30
C PHE A 28 1.74 -5.93 1.23
N ASP A 29 1.17 -7.09 1.57
CA ASP A 29 1.76 -8.10 2.42
C ASP A 29 1.73 -9.48 1.74
N LEU A 30 2.90 -9.89 1.25
CA LEU A 30 3.10 -11.16 0.57
C LEU A 30 3.25 -12.33 1.56
N SER A 31 3.29 -12.08 2.87
CA SER A 31 3.40 -13.13 3.90
C SER A 31 2.24 -14.14 3.84
N ASN A 32 1.11 -13.72 3.28
CA ASN A 32 -0.10 -14.53 3.15
C ASN A 32 -0.13 -15.42 1.91
N VAL A 33 0.85 -15.31 1.00
CA VAL A 33 0.90 -16.12 -0.22
C VAL A 33 1.74 -17.37 -0.02
N LYS A 34 1.08 -18.53 0.02
CA LYS A 34 1.76 -19.83 -0.02
C LYS A 34 2.40 -20.04 -1.39
N GLY A 35 3.69 -20.40 -1.41
CA GLY A 35 4.43 -20.76 -2.64
C GLY A 35 5.43 -19.71 -3.13
N LEU A 36 5.45 -18.52 -2.53
CA LEU A 36 6.49 -17.51 -2.79
C LEU A 36 7.71 -17.77 -1.90
N SER A 37 8.40 -18.88 -2.16
CA SER A 37 9.74 -19.16 -1.61
C SER A 37 10.79 -18.43 -2.43
N GLY A 38 10.86 -17.11 -2.29
CA GLY A 38 11.87 -16.31 -2.95
C GLY A 38 11.85 -14.87 -2.45
N ASN A 39 12.98 -14.38 -1.95
CA ASN A 39 13.21 -13.00 -1.52
C ASN A 39 13.10 -11.95 -2.66
N THR A 40 12.58 -12.33 -3.82
CA THR A 40 12.53 -11.50 -5.02
C THR A 40 11.25 -10.68 -5.14
N MET A 41 10.18 -11.03 -4.43
CA MET A 41 8.93 -10.29 -4.48
C MET A 41 8.75 -9.42 -3.23
N LEU A 42 8.70 -8.12 -3.45
CA LEU A 42 8.47 -7.10 -2.43
C LEU A 42 7.06 -6.54 -2.61
N GLY A 43 6.37 -6.25 -1.49
CA GLY A 43 5.08 -5.56 -1.53
C GLY A 43 5.23 -4.16 -2.10
N VAL A 44 4.13 -3.61 -2.65
CA VAL A 44 4.16 -2.30 -3.32
C VAL A 44 4.75 -1.21 -2.42
N SER A 45 4.37 -1.18 -1.14
CA SER A 45 4.91 -0.20 -0.17
C SER A 45 6.42 -0.40 0.08
N HIS A 46 6.89 -1.64 0.04
CA HIS A 46 8.28 -1.99 0.26
C HIS A 46 9.13 -1.61 -0.95
N VAL A 47 8.67 -1.90 -2.18
CA VAL A 47 9.34 -1.48 -3.42
C VAL A 47 9.57 0.03 -3.44
N VAL A 48 8.52 0.83 -3.18
CA VAL A 48 8.64 2.29 -3.18
C VAL A 48 9.66 2.77 -2.14
N THR A 49 9.58 2.25 -0.91
CA THR A 49 10.50 2.66 0.17
C THR A 49 11.94 2.26 -0.14
N THR A 50 12.17 1.07 -0.70
CA THR A 50 13.51 0.61 -1.11
C THR A 50 14.06 1.47 -2.24
N SER A 51 13.27 1.78 -3.26
CA SER A 51 13.68 2.64 -4.37
C SER A 51 14.03 4.06 -3.89
N VAL A 52 13.22 4.65 -3.02
CA VAL A 52 13.52 5.98 -2.44
C VAL A 52 14.69 5.91 -1.45
N GLY A 53 14.88 4.78 -0.75
CA GLY A 53 16.01 4.55 0.14
C GLY A 53 17.36 4.45 -0.59
N MET A 54 17.35 4.02 -1.86
CA MET A 54 18.52 4.02 -2.75
C MET A 54 18.88 5.44 -3.23
N CYS A 55 17.96 6.40 -3.12
CA CYS A 55 18.21 7.80 -3.45
C CYS A 55 18.94 8.54 -2.31
N ASP A 56 19.66 9.60 -2.67
CA ASP A 56 20.35 10.48 -1.73
C ASP A 56 19.36 11.14 -0.76
N ILE A 57 19.78 11.34 0.48
CA ILE A 57 18.92 11.79 1.57
C ILE A 57 18.25 13.14 1.30
N ASP A 58 18.93 14.01 0.56
CA ASP A 58 18.44 15.34 0.20
C ASP A 58 17.30 15.31 -0.82
N ILE A 59 17.28 14.30 -1.70
CA ILE A 59 16.23 14.17 -2.72
C ILE A 59 15.04 13.34 -2.23
N ARG A 60 15.17 12.56 -1.15
CA ARG A 60 14.09 11.69 -0.62
C ARG A 60 12.75 12.39 -0.39
N PRO A 61 12.67 13.65 0.12
CA PRO A 61 11.39 14.31 0.33
C PRO A 61 10.61 14.56 -0.96
N GLY A 62 11.29 14.72 -2.10
CA GLY A 62 10.65 14.99 -3.40
C GLY A 62 9.75 13.83 -3.85
N PRO A 63 10.29 12.62 -4.07
CA PRO A 63 9.53 11.45 -4.50
C PRO A 63 8.38 11.08 -3.56
N TYR A 64 8.53 11.26 -2.24
CA TYR A 64 7.43 11.00 -1.29
C TYR A 64 6.28 12.00 -1.43
N GLY A 65 6.55 13.25 -1.84
CA GLY A 65 5.53 14.28 -2.08
C GLY A 65 4.84 14.19 -3.45
N SER A 66 5.43 13.48 -4.42
CA SER A 66 4.96 13.41 -5.81
C SER A 66 4.61 11.99 -6.26
N VAL A 67 4.04 11.17 -5.38
CA VAL A 67 3.63 9.79 -5.74
C VAL A 67 2.37 9.83 -6.60
N ILE A 68 2.49 9.35 -7.83
CA ILE A 68 1.37 9.19 -8.77
C ILE A 68 1.08 7.70 -8.90
N VAL A 69 -0.17 7.31 -8.73
CA VAL A 69 -0.62 5.92 -8.86
C VAL A 69 -1.36 5.76 -10.19
N ALA A 70 -0.89 4.86 -11.04
CA ALA A 70 -1.50 4.58 -12.34
C ALA A 70 -1.66 3.08 -12.59
N GLY A 71 -2.73 2.69 -13.31
CA GLY A 71 -3.03 1.31 -13.70
C GLY A 71 -4.39 0.80 -13.21
N GLY A 72 -4.79 -0.41 -13.63
CA GLY A 72 -6.10 -0.98 -13.26
C GLY A 72 -6.21 -1.38 -11.79
N ASN A 73 -5.11 -1.83 -11.17
CA ASN A 73 -5.09 -2.22 -9.76
C ASN A 73 -5.32 -1.05 -8.79
N THR A 74 -5.15 0.19 -9.25
CA THR A 74 -5.40 1.38 -8.42
C THR A 74 -6.90 1.62 -8.19
N LEU A 75 -7.75 0.99 -9.00
CA LEU A 75 -9.22 1.03 -8.87
C LEU A 75 -9.73 0.13 -7.74
N ILE A 76 -8.86 -0.63 -7.08
CA ILE A 76 -9.20 -1.36 -5.86
C ILE A 76 -9.59 -0.34 -4.79
N GLN A 77 -10.71 -0.60 -4.11
CA GLN A 77 -11.24 0.30 -3.08
C GLN A 77 -10.18 0.59 -2.02
N SER A 78 -9.99 1.88 -1.72
CA SER A 78 -9.03 2.37 -0.72
C SER A 78 -7.55 1.98 -0.97
N PHE A 79 -7.19 1.66 -2.22
CA PHE A 79 -5.79 1.39 -2.59
C PHE A 79 -4.89 2.59 -2.31
N THR A 80 -5.29 3.78 -2.77
CA THR A 80 -4.52 5.02 -2.59
C THR A 80 -4.38 5.40 -1.12
N ASP A 81 -5.47 5.30 -0.33
CA ASP A 81 -5.44 5.57 1.11
C ASP A 81 -4.48 4.63 1.85
N ARG A 82 -4.52 3.33 1.51
CA ARG A 82 -3.61 2.34 2.08
C ARG A 82 -2.16 2.64 1.71
N LEU A 83 -1.88 2.91 0.44
CA LEU A 83 -0.53 3.22 -0.02
C LEU A 83 0.02 4.47 0.67
N ASN A 84 -0.78 5.54 0.73
CA ASN A 84 -0.40 6.77 1.43
C ASN A 84 -0.12 6.50 2.91
N ARG A 85 -0.98 5.75 3.61
CA ARG A 85 -0.76 5.41 5.02
C ARG A 85 0.56 4.67 5.24
N GLU A 86 0.86 3.67 4.42
CA GLU A 86 2.10 2.89 4.51
C GLU A 86 3.33 3.77 4.25
N LEU A 87 3.27 4.65 3.25
CA LEU A 87 4.36 5.56 2.92
C LEU A 87 4.57 6.60 4.03
N SER A 88 3.50 7.17 4.58
CA SER A 88 3.57 8.09 5.72
C SER A 88 4.08 7.43 7.00
N GLN A 89 3.84 6.13 7.20
CA GLN A 89 4.39 5.38 8.33
C GLN A 89 5.88 5.09 8.17
N LYS A 90 6.34 4.82 6.94
CA LYS A 90 7.75 4.50 6.64
C LYS A 90 8.63 5.74 6.47
N THR A 91 8.03 6.87 6.10
CA THR A 91 8.71 8.16 6.05
C THR A 91 8.71 8.73 7.46
N ALA A 92 9.89 8.85 8.09
CA ALA A 92 10.01 9.51 9.38
C ALA A 92 9.41 10.93 9.33
N PRO A 93 8.85 11.47 10.43
CA PRO A 93 8.52 12.88 10.48
C PRO A 93 9.76 13.71 10.10
N PRO A 94 9.60 14.84 9.41
CA PRO A 94 10.73 15.66 9.00
C PRO A 94 11.61 15.96 10.23
N LYS A 95 12.90 15.62 10.13
CA LYS A 95 13.90 15.78 11.21
C LYS A 95 14.26 17.24 11.51
N TYR A 96 13.46 18.21 11.08
CA TYR A 96 13.75 19.63 11.28
C TYR A 96 12.52 20.40 11.79
N ALA A 97 12.70 20.91 13.00
CA ALA A 97 12.04 22.03 13.65
C ALA A 97 10.59 21.88 14.16
N VAL A 98 10.48 21.62 15.46
CA VAL A 98 9.81 22.57 16.35
C VAL A 98 10.72 22.79 17.55
N GLU A 99 11.68 23.71 17.39
CA GLU A 99 12.27 24.39 18.54
C GLU A 99 11.26 25.45 18.97
N THR A 100 10.47 25.14 20.00
CA THR A 100 9.74 26.16 20.72
C THR A 100 10.75 26.89 21.60
N ASP A 101 11.28 28.00 21.06
CA ASP A 101 11.91 29.03 21.87
C ASP A 101 10.82 29.67 22.73
N SER A 102 10.62 29.11 23.92
CA SER A 102 9.82 29.72 24.98
C SER A 102 10.75 30.60 25.80
N LYS A 103 10.65 31.90 25.55
CA LYS A 103 11.19 32.96 26.39
C LYS A 103 10.52 32.99 27.77
#